data_AF-A0A7S4K384-F1
#
_entry.id   AF-A0A7S4K384-F1
#
_cell.length_a   1.000
_cell.length_b   1.000
_cell.length_c   1.000
_cell.angle_alpha   90.00
_cell.angle_beta   90.00
_cell.angle_gamma   90.00
#
_symmetry.space_group_name_H-M   'P 1'
#
loop_
_entity.id
_entity.type
_entity.pdbx_description
1 polymer ?
#
loop_
_entity_poly.entity_id
_entity_poly.type
_entity_poly.pdbx_seq_one_letter_code
_entity_poly.pdbx_strand_id
1 'polypeptide(L)'
;SSSTSSSSTSSSSTSSSSTSSSSSSSTSSSTSSSDPLYDRLRSEARAVSLREPILSLLLSRTILHPQVTTFEGAVAATISHRLSLASGPQPDVCPSKLRILFEEALSDSSSSSSSDPPPLEMGHTPGESIRHDACAHVDRDPACETLLEAVLFFKGYAATVSHRVSRTLWHTGERFAALYIQSQASAAFGVDVHPAATIGCGVMFDHATGVVVGETACIGDGCTILHGVTLGGTGKDGGVDRHPKVGRDVLIGANA
;
A
#
# COMPACT_ATOMS: atom_id res chain seq x y z
N SER A 1 55.68 -50.24 -45.11
CA SER A 1 54.95 -48.97 -44.88
C SER A 1 55.93 -48.01 -44.21
N SER A 2 56.35 -47.01 -44.98
CA SER A 2 57.53 -46.18 -44.81
C SER A 2 57.37 -45.09 -43.73
N SER A 3 58.53 -44.75 -43.16
CA SER A 3 58.83 -43.85 -42.05
C SER A 3 59.27 -42.44 -42.51
N THR A 4 59.46 -41.53 -41.52
CA THR A 4 60.38 -40.35 -41.49
C THR A 4 60.03 -39.13 -42.38
N SER A 5 59.76 -37.90 -41.91
CA SER A 5 60.45 -36.89 -41.05
C SER A 5 61.29 -35.86 -41.83
N SER A 6 61.01 -34.55 -41.66
CA SER A 6 61.94 -33.37 -41.81
C SER A 6 61.13 -32.05 -41.85
N SER A 7 61.20 -31.13 -40.86
CA SER A 7 62.15 -29.98 -40.71
C SER A 7 62.10 -28.99 -41.90
N SER A 8 62.10 -27.66 -41.81
CA SER A 8 62.40 -26.67 -40.75
C SER A 8 62.20 -25.23 -41.30
N THR A 9 62.30 -24.25 -40.39
CA THR A 9 62.90 -22.89 -40.56
C THR A 9 62.14 -21.70 -41.19
N SER A 10 61.84 -20.74 -40.30
CA SER A 10 62.15 -19.28 -40.34
C SER A 10 61.63 -18.40 -41.47
N SER A 11 60.92 -17.32 -41.13
CA SER A 11 61.53 -15.98 -40.97
C SER A 11 60.47 -14.89 -40.79
N SER A 12 60.85 -13.91 -39.97
CA SER A 12 60.16 -12.67 -39.59
C SER A 12 60.09 -11.64 -40.72
N SER A 13 58.99 -10.89 -40.82
CA SER A 13 59.06 -9.41 -40.90
C SER A 13 57.67 -8.77 -40.81
N THR A 14 57.69 -7.63 -40.12
CA THR A 14 56.64 -6.73 -39.67
C THR A 14 55.90 -6.02 -40.82
N SER A 15 54.59 -5.79 -40.66
CA SER A 15 53.95 -4.56 -41.16
C SER A 15 52.70 -4.25 -40.34
N SER A 16 52.74 -3.05 -39.77
CA SER A 16 51.74 -2.34 -38.99
C SER A 16 50.53 -1.93 -39.83
N SER A 17 49.32 -2.13 -39.30
CA SER A 17 48.13 -1.41 -39.77
C SER A 17 47.05 -1.35 -38.68
N SER A 18 46.90 -0.15 -38.13
CA SER A 18 45.65 0.51 -37.71
C SER A 18 44.64 -0.27 -36.88
N THR A 19 44.69 -0.04 -35.56
CA THR A 19 43.56 -0.24 -34.63
C THR A 19 42.43 0.74 -34.94
N SER A 20 41.34 0.26 -35.53
CA SER A 20 40.05 0.93 -35.55
C SER A 20 39.25 0.56 -34.31
N SER A 21 39.22 1.47 -33.35
CA SER A 21 38.36 1.43 -32.18
C SER A 21 36.88 1.48 -32.60
N SER A 22 36.24 0.31 -32.61
CA SER A 22 34.78 0.19 -32.68
C SER A 22 34.25 0.13 -31.25
N SER A 23 33.90 1.30 -30.72
CA SER A 23 33.13 1.43 -29.49
C SER A 23 31.74 0.83 -29.71
N SER A 24 31.57 -0.42 -29.30
CA SER A 24 30.26 -1.04 -29.14
C SER A 24 29.55 -0.33 -27.99
N SER A 25 28.73 0.66 -28.32
CA SER A 25 27.77 1.26 -27.41
C SER A 25 26.74 0.19 -27.05
N SER A 26 26.98 -0.51 -25.94
CA SER A 26 25.96 -1.31 -25.26
C SER A 26 24.90 -0.34 -24.76
N THR A 27 23.83 -0.16 -25.53
CA THR A 27 22.64 0.55 -25.10
C THR A 27 22.05 -0.23 -23.93
N SER A 28 22.39 0.18 -22.71
CA SER A 28 21.76 -0.28 -21.49
C SER A 28 20.28 0.12 -21.56
N SER A 29 19.43 -0.83 -21.92
CA SER A 29 17.98 -0.69 -21.79
C SER A 29 17.68 -0.52 -20.31
N SER A 30 17.44 0.72 -19.90
CA SER A 30 16.90 1.04 -18.57
C SER A 30 15.52 0.40 -18.48
N THR A 31 15.44 -0.78 -17.87
CA THR A 31 14.18 -1.36 -17.43
C THR A 31 13.59 -0.42 -16.39
N SER A 32 12.69 0.46 -16.81
CA SER A 32 11.76 1.10 -15.89
C SER A 32 11.09 -0.01 -15.09
N SER A 33 11.30 -0.03 -13.78
CA SER A 33 10.61 -0.96 -12.88
C SER A 33 9.11 -0.74 -13.02
N SER A 34 8.45 -1.56 -13.84
CA SER A 34 7.01 -1.52 -14.01
C SER A 34 6.35 -1.99 -12.71
N ASP A 35 5.45 -1.19 -12.15
CA ASP A 35 4.60 -1.58 -11.02
C ASP A 35 3.29 -2.16 -11.59
N PRO A 36 3.14 -3.49 -11.69
CA PRO A 36 2.00 -4.10 -12.36
C PRO A 36 0.67 -3.81 -11.66
N LEU A 37 0.68 -3.64 -10.33
CA LEU A 37 -0.52 -3.35 -9.56
C LEU A 37 -1.00 -1.92 -9.84
N TYR A 38 -0.06 -0.97 -9.88
CA TYR A 38 -0.35 0.41 -10.22
C TYR A 38 -0.80 0.56 -11.68
N ASP A 39 -0.13 -0.13 -12.61
CA ASP A 39 -0.51 -0.13 -14.03
C ASP A 39 -1.92 -0.67 -14.22
N ARG A 40 -2.27 -1.76 -13.51
CA ARG A 40 -3.64 -2.30 -13.48
C ARG A 40 -4.65 -1.27 -12.97
N LEU A 41 -4.40 -0.67 -11.80
CA LEU A 41 -5.28 0.36 -11.22
C LEU A 41 -5.49 1.55 -12.18
N ARG A 42 -4.42 2.06 -12.79
CA ARG A 42 -4.51 3.14 -13.78
C ARG A 42 -5.27 2.73 -15.03
N SER A 43 -5.10 1.50 -15.51
CA SER A 43 -5.81 0.98 -16.68
C SER A 43 -7.31 0.91 -16.42
N GLU A 44 -7.72 0.33 -15.29
CA GLU A 44 -9.11 0.27 -14.84
C GLU A 44 -9.70 1.69 -14.71
N ALA A 45 -8.96 2.63 -14.09
CA ALA A 45 -9.37 4.03 -13.96
C ALA A 45 -9.57 4.73 -15.32
N ARG A 46 -8.69 4.52 -16.30
CA ARG A 46 -8.87 5.08 -17.64
C ARG A 46 -10.11 4.52 -18.32
N ALA A 47 -10.32 3.20 -18.24
CA ALA A 47 -11.49 2.55 -18.82
C ALA A 47 -12.80 3.09 -18.22
N VAL A 48 -12.87 3.22 -16.89
CA VAL A 48 -14.04 3.77 -16.20
C VAL A 48 -14.21 5.26 -16.50
N SER A 49 -13.14 6.06 -16.57
CA SER A 49 -13.26 7.49 -16.90
C SER A 49 -13.85 7.75 -18.29
N LEU A 50 -13.65 6.84 -19.25
CA LEU A 50 -14.23 6.92 -20.58
C LEU A 50 -15.69 6.46 -20.60
N ARG A 51 -16.01 5.43 -19.82
CA ARG A 51 -17.35 4.83 -19.75
C ARG A 51 -18.33 5.62 -18.89
N GLU A 52 -17.85 6.20 -17.78
CA GLU A 52 -18.64 6.87 -16.74
C GLU A 52 -18.16 8.31 -16.53
N PRO A 53 -18.60 9.28 -17.37
CA PRO A 53 -18.14 10.67 -17.30
C PRO A 53 -18.35 11.35 -15.95
N ILE A 54 -19.36 10.92 -15.17
CA ILE A 54 -19.64 11.44 -13.82
C ILE A 54 -18.45 11.25 -12.87
N LEU A 55 -17.61 10.23 -13.08
CA LEU A 55 -16.44 9.94 -12.26
C LEU A 55 -15.14 10.57 -12.80
N SER A 56 -15.15 11.15 -14.00
CA SER A 56 -13.95 11.67 -14.67
C SER A 56 -13.19 12.70 -13.84
N LEU A 57 -13.92 13.59 -13.14
CA LEU A 57 -13.31 14.61 -12.29
C LEU A 57 -12.65 14.00 -11.04
N LEU A 58 -13.29 13.00 -10.43
CA LEU A 58 -12.72 12.28 -9.30
C LEU A 58 -11.41 11.58 -9.73
N LEU A 59 -11.48 10.81 -10.81
CA LEU A 59 -10.36 10.01 -11.31
C LEU A 59 -9.17 10.88 -11.76
N SER A 60 -9.43 11.99 -12.45
CA SER A 60 -8.39 12.94 -12.88
C SER A 60 -7.71 13.68 -11.72
N ARG A 61 -8.40 13.86 -10.60
CA ARG A 61 -7.84 14.47 -9.37
C ARG A 61 -7.05 13.49 -8.51
N THR A 62 -7.37 12.20 -8.58
CA THR A 62 -6.74 11.17 -7.75
C THR A 62 -5.82 10.28 -8.59
N ILE A 63 -6.33 9.14 -9.08
CA ILE A 63 -5.55 8.05 -9.66
C ILE A 63 -4.87 8.45 -10.97
N LEU A 64 -5.54 9.23 -11.82
CA LEU A 64 -5.04 9.62 -13.14
C LEU A 64 -4.26 10.94 -13.12
N HIS A 65 -4.12 11.59 -11.97
CA HIS A 65 -3.41 12.85 -11.85
C HIS A 65 -1.93 12.71 -12.27
N PRO A 66 -1.34 13.65 -13.04
CA PRO A 66 0.02 13.50 -13.57
C PRO A 66 1.12 13.39 -12.50
N GLN A 67 0.90 13.97 -11.32
CA GLN A 67 1.85 13.91 -10.20
C GLN A 67 1.72 12.64 -9.35
N VAL A 68 0.67 11.85 -9.56
CA VAL A 68 0.53 10.54 -8.90
C VAL A 68 1.24 9.53 -9.77
N THR A 69 2.31 8.94 -9.23
CA THR A 69 3.23 8.05 -9.95
C THR A 69 3.39 6.67 -9.32
N THR A 70 2.77 6.43 -8.17
CA THR A 70 2.81 5.16 -7.44
C THR A 70 1.40 4.71 -7.02
N PHE A 71 1.26 3.42 -6.67
CA PHE A 71 0.02 2.89 -6.10
C PHE A 71 -0.34 3.58 -4.79
N GLU A 72 0.64 3.72 -3.90
CA GLU A 72 0.50 4.38 -2.60
C GLU A 72 0.01 5.82 -2.76
N GLY A 73 0.59 6.58 -3.70
CA GLY A 73 0.17 7.94 -3.99
C GLY A 73 -1.27 8.02 -4.51
N ALA A 74 -1.71 7.04 -5.31
CA ALA A 74 -3.07 6.99 -5.82
C ALA A 74 -4.09 6.67 -4.71
N VAL A 75 -3.74 5.74 -3.82
CA VAL A 75 -4.54 5.41 -2.64
C VAL A 75 -4.56 6.60 -1.67
N ALA A 76 -3.41 7.19 -1.36
CA ALA A 76 -3.28 8.38 -0.52
C ALA A 76 -4.16 9.52 -1.03
N ALA A 77 -4.07 9.86 -2.32
CA ALA A 77 -4.88 10.91 -2.93
C ALA A 77 -6.39 10.60 -2.88
N THR A 78 -6.78 9.33 -3.06
CA THR A 78 -8.18 8.92 -3.04
C THR A 78 -8.78 8.96 -1.63
N ILE A 79 -8.11 8.35 -0.65
CA ILE A 79 -8.63 8.22 0.71
C ILE A 79 -8.61 9.56 1.44
N SER A 80 -7.53 10.34 1.32
CA SER A 80 -7.46 11.69 1.89
C SER A 80 -8.54 12.61 1.33
N HIS A 81 -8.84 12.51 0.03
CA HIS A 81 -9.93 13.26 -0.58
C HIS A 81 -11.29 12.89 0.02
N ARG A 82 -11.56 11.59 0.21
CA ARG A 82 -12.81 11.11 0.84
C ARG A 82 -12.95 11.62 2.28
N LEU A 83 -11.88 11.54 3.07
CA LEU A 83 -11.88 12.06 4.45
C LEU A 83 -12.11 13.56 4.48
N SER A 84 -11.46 14.32 3.60
CA SER A 84 -11.65 15.77 3.50
C SER A 84 -13.10 16.17 3.17
N LEU A 85 -13.85 15.35 2.43
CA LEU A 85 -15.25 15.61 2.13
C LEU A 85 -16.17 15.24 3.30
N ALA A 86 -15.81 14.20 4.07
CA ALA A 86 -16.56 13.77 5.24
C ALA A 86 -16.54 14.80 6.38
N SER A 87 -15.50 15.63 6.47
CA SER A 87 -15.40 16.73 7.45
C SER A 87 -16.38 17.88 7.21
N GLY A 88 -17.17 17.86 6.13
CA GLY A 88 -18.19 18.87 5.83
C GLY A 88 -17.69 20.01 4.91
N PRO A 89 -18.49 21.09 4.75
CA PRO A 89 -18.22 22.15 3.76
C PRO A 89 -16.95 22.97 4.03
N GLN A 90 -16.50 23.02 5.28
CA GLN A 90 -15.26 23.66 5.69
C GLN A 90 -14.40 22.63 6.42
N PRO A 91 -13.45 21.98 5.73
CA PRO A 91 -12.63 20.97 6.37
C PRO A 91 -11.71 21.62 7.41
N ASP A 92 -11.60 21.00 8.59
CA ASP A 92 -10.73 21.47 9.68
C ASP A 92 -9.24 21.44 9.28
N VAL A 93 -8.90 20.60 8.30
CA VAL A 93 -7.54 20.41 7.79
C VAL A 93 -7.49 20.71 6.29
N CYS A 94 -6.42 21.37 5.86
CA CYS A 94 -6.17 21.65 4.45
C CYS A 94 -6.06 20.33 3.65
N PRO A 95 -6.86 20.12 2.59
CA PRO A 95 -6.89 18.85 1.86
C PRO A 95 -5.54 18.42 1.27
N SER A 96 -4.72 19.39 0.81
CA SER A 96 -3.38 19.10 0.29
C SER A 96 -2.41 18.65 1.38
N LYS A 97 -2.50 19.21 2.59
CA LYS A 97 -1.68 18.77 3.73
C LYS A 97 -2.08 17.36 4.18
N LEU A 98 -3.38 17.07 4.20
CA LEU A 98 -3.87 15.74 4.52
C LEU A 98 -3.38 14.71 3.50
N ARG A 99 -3.36 15.05 2.21
CA ARG A 99 -2.81 14.20 1.17
C ARG A 99 -1.31 13.94 1.36
N ILE A 100 -0.50 14.97 1.60
CA ILE A 100 0.95 14.83 1.83
C ILE A 100 1.21 13.91 3.03
N LEU A 101 0.47 14.09 4.13
CA LEU A 101 0.57 13.24 5.32
C LEU A 101 0.33 11.75 4.98
N PHE A 102 -0.68 11.46 4.16
CA PHE A 102 -0.96 10.09 3.69
C PHE A 102 0.16 9.56 2.78
N GLU A 103 0.65 10.38 1.84
CA GLU A 103 1.73 9.99 0.94
C GLU A 103 3.02 9.68 1.72
N GLU A 104 3.38 10.51 2.70
CA GLU A 104 4.55 10.31 3.56
C GLU A 104 4.41 9.04 4.41
N ALA A 105 3.27 8.86 5.08
CA ALA A 105 3.03 7.71 5.96
C ALA A 105 2.95 6.37 5.22
N LEU A 106 2.56 6.38 3.94
CA LEU A 106 2.47 5.19 3.09
C LEU A 106 3.73 4.98 2.25
N SER A 107 4.61 5.98 2.15
CA SER A 107 5.86 5.83 1.41
C SER A 107 6.74 4.79 2.09
N ASP A 108 7.23 3.82 1.31
CA ASP A 108 8.28 2.91 1.74
C ASP A 108 9.59 3.70 1.86
N SER A 109 9.73 4.46 2.93
CA SER A 109 10.99 5.09 3.32
C SER A 109 11.92 4.02 3.89
N SER A 110 12.18 2.96 3.12
CA SER A 110 13.24 1.99 3.38
C SER A 110 14.57 2.59 2.92
N SER A 111 14.95 3.76 3.44
CA SER A 111 16.37 4.15 3.49
C SER A 111 17.01 3.43 4.68
N SER A 112 17.08 2.12 4.54
CA SER A 112 17.90 1.14 5.25
C SER A 112 19.00 1.77 6.11
N SER A 113 18.66 2.15 7.34
CA SER A 113 19.63 2.25 8.42
C SER A 113 19.40 1.06 9.34
N SER A 114 20.47 0.43 9.83
CA SER A 114 20.42 -0.68 10.80
C SER A 114 19.81 -0.29 12.17
N SER A 115 19.27 0.92 12.26
CA SER A 115 18.65 1.55 13.42
C SER A 115 17.15 1.80 13.23
N ASP A 116 16.58 1.48 12.06
CA ASP A 116 15.16 1.70 11.79
C ASP A 116 14.31 0.72 12.61
N PRO A 117 13.23 1.18 13.26
CA PRO A 117 12.34 0.31 14.02
C PRO A 117 11.73 -0.76 13.11
N PRO A 118 11.45 -1.97 13.65
CA PRO A 118 10.85 -3.04 12.85
C PRO A 118 9.50 -2.61 12.27
N PRO A 119 9.10 -3.17 11.13
CA PRO A 119 7.86 -2.77 10.46
C PRO A 119 6.65 -2.96 11.39
N LEU A 120 5.79 -1.92 11.46
CA LEU A 120 4.71 -1.81 12.44
C LEU A 120 3.59 -2.84 12.26
N GLU A 121 3.50 -3.44 11.07
CA GLU A 121 2.43 -4.33 10.64
C GLU A 121 2.89 -5.79 10.60
N MET A 122 3.40 -6.30 11.73
CA MET A 122 3.93 -7.67 11.85
C MET A 122 5.00 -8.03 10.81
N GLY A 123 5.87 -7.07 10.48
CA GLY A 123 6.97 -7.26 9.54
C GLY A 123 6.72 -6.73 8.12
N HIS A 124 5.56 -6.12 7.86
CA HIS A 124 5.24 -5.46 6.59
C HIS A 124 5.30 -3.93 6.72
N THR A 125 5.68 -3.24 5.64
CA THR A 125 5.53 -1.77 5.59
C THR A 125 4.06 -1.38 5.42
N PRO A 126 3.68 -0.12 5.72
CA PRO A 126 2.35 0.39 5.38
C PRO A 126 2.04 0.29 3.88
N GLY A 127 3.01 0.59 3.01
CA GLY A 127 2.88 0.52 1.54
C GLY A 127 2.59 -0.90 1.04
N GLU A 128 3.39 -1.88 1.47
CA GLU A 128 3.17 -3.31 1.18
C GLU A 128 1.79 -3.77 1.66
N SER A 129 1.41 -3.34 2.87
CA SER A 129 0.18 -3.78 3.49
C SER A 129 -1.06 -3.29 2.75
N ILE A 130 -1.11 -2.02 2.32
CA ILE A 130 -2.27 -1.50 1.55
C ILE A 130 -2.40 -2.15 0.17
N ARG A 131 -1.32 -2.68 -0.40
CA ARG A 131 -1.36 -3.45 -1.65
C ARG A 131 -1.98 -4.82 -1.40
N HIS A 132 -1.52 -5.52 -0.38
CA HIS A 132 -2.10 -6.81 0.01
C HIS A 132 -3.57 -6.67 0.41
N ASP A 133 -3.93 -5.63 1.15
CA ASP A 133 -5.33 -5.38 1.55
C ASP A 133 -6.22 -5.15 0.32
N ALA A 134 -5.74 -4.41 -0.69
CA ALA A 134 -6.50 -4.16 -1.92
C ALA A 134 -6.73 -5.47 -2.69
N CYS A 135 -5.68 -6.27 -2.89
CA CYS A 135 -5.79 -7.59 -3.51
C CYS A 135 -6.74 -8.48 -2.72
N ALA A 136 -6.68 -8.44 -1.39
CA ALA A 136 -7.50 -9.30 -0.56
C ALA A 136 -9.00 -8.98 -0.61
N HIS A 137 -9.39 -7.76 -1.00
CA HIS A 137 -10.79 -7.45 -1.33
C HIS A 137 -11.18 -8.05 -2.68
N VAL A 138 -10.35 -7.87 -3.71
CA VAL A 138 -10.60 -8.42 -5.06
C VAL A 138 -10.64 -9.95 -5.06
N ASP A 139 -9.78 -10.59 -4.27
CA ASP A 139 -9.62 -12.04 -4.28
C ASP A 139 -10.68 -12.78 -3.45
N ARG A 140 -11.30 -12.10 -2.45
CA ARG A 140 -12.16 -12.76 -1.46
C ARG A 140 -13.57 -12.21 -1.39
N ASP A 141 -13.82 -11.00 -1.87
CA ASP A 141 -15.17 -10.47 -1.97
C ASP A 141 -15.73 -10.73 -3.39
N PRO A 142 -16.74 -11.60 -3.54
CA PRO A 142 -17.37 -11.86 -4.83
C PRO A 142 -18.00 -10.61 -5.48
N ALA A 143 -18.25 -9.55 -4.71
CA ALA A 143 -18.80 -8.29 -5.19
C ALA A 143 -17.73 -7.25 -5.57
N CYS A 144 -16.43 -7.56 -5.42
CA CYS A 144 -15.33 -6.71 -5.81
C CYS A 144 -14.65 -7.28 -7.07
N GLU A 145 -14.94 -6.73 -8.24
CA GLU A 145 -14.42 -7.23 -9.51
C GLU A 145 -13.06 -6.60 -9.87
N THR A 146 -12.77 -5.40 -9.35
CA THR A 146 -11.60 -4.61 -9.76
C THR A 146 -10.87 -3.95 -8.60
N LEU A 147 -9.57 -3.64 -8.79
CA LEU A 147 -8.80 -2.87 -7.81
C LEU A 147 -9.36 -1.47 -7.66
N LEU A 148 -9.83 -0.88 -8.77
CA LEU A 148 -10.45 0.44 -8.75
C LEU A 148 -11.67 0.50 -7.84
N GLU A 149 -12.52 -0.53 -7.85
CA GLU A 149 -13.67 -0.63 -6.95
C GLU A 149 -13.24 -0.63 -5.49
N ALA A 150 -12.28 -1.50 -5.13
CA ALA A 150 -11.73 -1.56 -3.77
C ALA A 150 -11.20 -0.19 -3.32
N VAL A 151 -10.38 0.48 -4.15
CA VAL A 151 -9.76 1.76 -3.82
C VAL A 151 -10.78 2.90 -3.71
N LEU A 152 -11.77 2.96 -4.60
CA LEU A 152 -12.73 4.08 -4.63
C LEU A 152 -13.85 3.93 -3.61
N PHE A 153 -14.43 2.72 -3.46
CA PHE A 153 -15.76 2.57 -2.88
C PHE A 153 -15.77 1.75 -1.59
N PHE A 154 -14.83 0.83 -1.41
CA PHE A 154 -14.89 -0.10 -0.27
C PHE A 154 -14.42 0.60 1.00
N LYS A 155 -15.37 0.89 1.88
CA LYS A 155 -15.11 1.61 3.14
C LYS A 155 -14.20 0.82 4.09
N GLY A 156 -14.23 -0.53 4.02
CA GLY A 156 -13.33 -1.39 4.79
C GLY A 156 -11.87 -1.23 4.39
N TYR A 157 -11.61 -1.20 3.08
CA TYR A 157 -10.30 -0.87 2.53
C TYR A 157 -9.86 0.54 2.95
N ALA A 158 -10.71 1.55 2.74
CA ALA A 158 -10.43 2.94 3.11
C ALA A 158 -10.14 3.12 4.62
N ALA A 159 -10.87 2.42 5.48
CA ALA A 159 -10.64 2.42 6.92
C ALA A 159 -9.32 1.74 7.29
N THR A 160 -8.97 0.63 6.66
CA THR A 160 -7.69 -0.06 6.89
C THR A 160 -6.53 0.84 6.50
N VAL A 161 -6.56 1.46 5.31
CA VAL A 161 -5.54 2.46 4.88
C VAL A 161 -5.42 3.59 5.90
N SER A 162 -6.56 4.14 6.35
CA SER A 162 -6.58 5.25 7.31
C SER A 162 -5.98 4.84 8.66
N HIS A 163 -6.23 3.61 9.10
CA HIS A 163 -5.61 3.05 10.30
C HIS A 163 -4.10 2.94 10.14
N ARG A 164 -3.59 2.43 9.00
CA ARG A 164 -2.14 2.31 8.78
C ARG A 164 -1.43 3.67 8.86
N VAL A 165 -2.03 4.70 8.25
CA VAL A 165 -1.54 6.09 8.37
C VAL A 165 -1.58 6.56 9.82
N SER A 166 -2.72 6.37 10.50
CA SER A 166 -2.89 6.75 11.91
C SER A 166 -1.88 6.05 12.82
N ARG A 167 -1.59 4.77 12.56
CA ARG A 167 -0.62 3.94 13.27
C ARG A 167 0.80 4.42 13.04
N THR A 168 1.18 4.73 11.80
CA THR A 168 2.48 5.35 11.51
C THR A 168 2.68 6.62 12.33
N LEU A 169 1.70 7.53 12.30
CA LEU A 169 1.74 8.79 13.07
C LEU A 169 1.80 8.56 14.58
N TRP A 170 1.10 7.54 15.08
CA TRP A 170 1.14 7.18 16.49
C TRP A 170 2.56 6.79 16.94
N HIS A 171 3.25 6.00 16.11
CA HIS A 171 4.58 5.49 16.41
C HIS A 171 5.71 6.48 16.11
N THR A 172 5.47 7.51 15.29
CA THR A 172 6.39 8.65 15.12
C THR A 172 6.22 9.74 16.17
N GLY A 173 5.24 9.60 17.08
CA GLY A 173 4.98 10.54 18.18
C GLY A 173 3.96 11.63 17.87
N GLU A 174 3.39 11.64 16.66
CA GLU A 174 2.35 12.58 16.22
C GLU A 174 0.94 12.18 16.72
N ARG A 175 0.82 12.03 18.04
CA ARG A 175 -0.37 11.47 18.70
C ARG A 175 -1.69 12.13 18.29
N PHE A 176 -1.75 13.46 18.25
CA PHE A 176 -2.99 14.17 17.92
C PHE A 176 -3.38 13.98 16.46
N ALA A 177 -2.40 13.93 15.54
CA ALA A 177 -2.67 13.65 14.14
C ALA A 177 -3.20 12.22 13.97
N ALA A 178 -2.58 11.24 14.64
CA ALA A 178 -3.04 9.86 14.67
C ALA A 178 -4.51 9.75 15.12
N LEU A 179 -4.85 10.35 16.27
CA LEU A 179 -6.21 10.36 16.81
C LEU A 179 -7.20 11.13 15.91
N TYR A 180 -6.76 12.21 15.28
CA TYR A 180 -7.58 12.93 14.32
C TYR A 180 -7.95 12.04 13.12
N ILE A 181 -6.98 11.34 12.52
CA ILE A 181 -7.23 10.42 11.41
C ILE A 181 -8.15 9.27 11.85
N GLN A 182 -7.93 8.68 13.03
CA GLN A 182 -8.79 7.63 13.56
C GLN A 182 -10.24 8.12 13.75
N SER A 183 -10.43 9.33 14.30
CA SER A 183 -11.76 9.94 14.47
C SER A 183 -12.45 10.19 13.13
N GLN A 184 -11.73 10.75 12.15
CA GLN A 184 -12.28 10.98 10.81
C GLN A 184 -12.64 9.67 10.10
N ALA A 185 -11.81 8.62 10.23
CA ALA A 185 -12.11 7.30 9.66
C ALA A 185 -13.37 6.67 10.30
N SER A 186 -13.51 6.79 11.63
CA SER A 186 -14.70 6.34 12.35
C SER A 186 -15.96 7.06 11.85
N ALA A 187 -15.92 8.39 11.73
CA ALA A 187 -17.04 9.18 11.23
C ALA A 187 -17.37 8.90 9.75
N ALA A 188 -16.37 8.80 8.88
CA ALA A 188 -16.55 8.68 7.44
C ALA A 188 -16.90 7.25 6.98
N PHE A 189 -16.35 6.24 7.65
CA PHE A 189 -16.43 4.84 7.21
C PHE A 189 -17.20 3.95 8.20
N GLY A 190 -17.50 4.45 9.40
CA GLY A 190 -18.17 3.68 10.45
C GLY A 190 -17.28 2.58 11.03
N VAL A 191 -15.96 2.78 11.01
CA VAL A 191 -14.95 1.81 11.46
C VAL A 191 -14.04 2.50 12.47
N ASP A 192 -14.02 2.01 13.70
CA ASP A 192 -13.21 2.57 14.78
C ASP A 192 -12.04 1.62 15.10
N VAL A 193 -10.83 1.96 14.64
CA VAL A 193 -9.62 1.22 14.97
C VAL A 193 -8.66 2.14 15.69
N HIS A 194 -8.34 1.81 16.94
CA HIS A 194 -7.38 2.57 17.71
C HIS A 194 -5.99 2.55 17.04
N PRO A 195 -5.24 3.67 16.98
CA PRO A 195 -3.97 3.74 16.22
C PRO A 195 -2.91 2.73 16.67
N ALA A 196 -2.89 2.39 17.97
CA ALA A 196 -1.96 1.40 18.53
C ALA A 196 -2.32 -0.07 18.25
N ALA A 197 -3.53 -0.37 17.76
CA ALA A 197 -3.93 -1.73 17.40
C ALA A 197 -3.02 -2.25 16.28
N THR A 198 -2.64 -3.53 16.35
CA THR A 198 -1.74 -4.14 15.35
C THR A 198 -2.56 -4.90 14.32
N ILE A 199 -2.41 -4.58 13.04
CA ILE A 199 -3.15 -5.22 11.94
C ILE A 199 -2.17 -5.69 10.87
N GLY A 200 -2.18 -6.99 10.60
CA GLY A 200 -1.35 -7.61 9.56
C GLY A 200 -1.71 -7.16 8.16
N CYS A 201 -1.05 -7.73 7.16
CA CYS A 201 -1.36 -7.42 5.76
C CYS A 201 -2.43 -8.37 5.18
N GLY A 202 -3.08 -7.96 4.09
CA GLY A 202 -4.10 -8.76 3.44
C GLY A 202 -5.35 -8.91 4.30
N VAL A 203 -5.67 -7.90 5.11
CA VAL A 203 -6.86 -7.88 5.95
C VAL A 203 -8.04 -7.30 5.16
N MET A 204 -9.20 -7.93 5.27
CA MET A 204 -10.43 -7.47 4.65
C MET A 204 -11.48 -7.17 5.72
N PHE A 205 -11.96 -5.94 5.74
CA PHE A 205 -13.14 -5.54 6.51
C PHE A 205 -14.34 -5.52 5.59
N ASP A 206 -15.09 -6.62 5.55
CA ASP A 206 -16.26 -6.74 4.70
C ASP A 206 -17.49 -6.15 5.39
N HIS A 207 -18.25 -5.34 4.62
CA HIS A 207 -19.36 -4.53 5.07
C HIS A 207 -19.09 -3.60 6.28
N ALA A 208 -17.83 -3.49 6.72
CA ALA A 208 -17.13 -2.83 7.82
C ALA A 208 -17.85 -1.93 8.87
N THR A 209 -19.04 -1.40 8.62
CA THR A 209 -19.77 -0.56 9.57
C THR A 209 -19.96 -1.26 10.90
N GLY A 210 -19.65 -0.54 11.98
CA GLY A 210 -19.74 -1.03 13.34
C GLY A 210 -18.56 -1.88 13.77
N VAL A 211 -17.51 -2.03 12.94
CA VAL A 211 -16.26 -2.66 13.38
C VAL A 211 -15.56 -1.75 14.39
N VAL A 212 -15.22 -2.32 15.54
CA VAL A 212 -14.49 -1.65 16.62
C VAL A 212 -13.28 -2.49 17.02
N VAL A 213 -12.09 -1.91 16.99
CA VAL A 213 -10.82 -2.58 17.31
C VAL A 213 -10.05 -1.75 18.33
N GLY A 214 -9.92 -2.29 19.54
CA GLY A 214 -9.34 -1.56 20.66
C GLY A 214 -7.81 -1.50 20.66
N GLU A 215 -7.29 -0.64 21.54
CA GLU A 215 -5.87 -0.21 21.59
C GLU A 215 -4.83 -1.34 21.54
N THR A 216 -5.08 -2.45 22.23
CA THR A 216 -4.11 -3.52 22.38
C THR A 216 -4.47 -4.74 21.53
N ALA A 217 -5.47 -4.62 20.65
CA ALA A 217 -5.90 -5.72 19.81
C ALA A 217 -4.83 -6.07 18.77
N CYS A 218 -4.75 -7.34 18.41
CA CYS A 218 -3.95 -7.78 17.27
C CYS A 218 -4.82 -8.55 16.28
N ILE A 219 -4.70 -8.25 15.00
CA ILE A 219 -5.33 -8.95 13.89
C ILE A 219 -4.23 -9.51 12.99
N GLY A 220 -4.18 -10.83 12.84
CA GLY A 220 -3.24 -11.57 12.01
C GLY A 220 -3.31 -11.22 10.51
N ASP A 221 -2.26 -11.57 9.75
CA ASP A 221 -2.30 -11.51 8.28
C ASP A 221 -3.48 -12.32 7.73
N GLY A 222 -4.04 -11.88 6.60
CA GLY A 222 -5.06 -12.65 5.88
C GLY A 222 -6.41 -12.74 6.58
N CYS A 223 -6.66 -12.01 7.66
CA CYS A 223 -7.96 -12.07 8.35
C CYS A 223 -9.10 -11.45 7.52
N THR A 224 -10.31 -11.94 7.75
CA THR A 224 -11.57 -11.35 7.26
C THR A 224 -12.46 -11.01 8.44
N ILE A 225 -12.83 -9.75 8.58
CA ILE A 225 -13.68 -9.24 9.66
C ILE A 225 -14.96 -8.70 9.04
N LEU A 226 -16.11 -9.26 9.43
CA LEU A 226 -17.41 -8.81 8.92
C LEU A 226 -17.95 -7.63 9.74
N HIS A 227 -19.05 -7.04 9.28
CA HIS A 227 -19.69 -5.88 9.92
C HIS A 227 -20.04 -6.11 11.40
N GLY A 228 -19.97 -5.04 12.19
CA GLY A 228 -20.38 -5.05 13.60
C GLY A 228 -19.46 -5.79 14.57
N VAL A 229 -18.34 -6.36 14.12
CA VAL A 229 -17.40 -7.08 15.00
C VAL A 229 -16.73 -6.14 15.99
N THR A 230 -16.67 -6.54 17.26
CA THR A 230 -16.01 -5.75 18.32
C THR A 230 -14.85 -6.52 18.97
N LEU A 231 -13.61 -6.10 18.68
CA LEU A 231 -12.40 -6.53 19.39
C LEU A 231 -12.12 -5.57 20.55
N GLY A 232 -13.06 -5.52 21.50
CA GLY A 232 -13.09 -4.58 22.63
C GLY A 232 -12.53 -5.14 23.94
N GLY A 233 -12.42 -4.26 24.93
CA GLY A 233 -12.04 -4.62 26.30
C GLY A 233 -13.26 -4.89 27.19
N THR A 234 -13.08 -5.55 28.32
CA THR A 234 -14.19 -5.93 29.23
C THR A 234 -14.61 -4.81 30.21
N GLY A 235 -14.08 -3.59 30.08
CA GLY A 235 -14.38 -2.46 30.96
C GLY A 235 -13.83 -2.56 32.40
N LYS A 236 -12.94 -3.52 32.68
CA LYS A 236 -12.22 -3.62 33.97
C LYS A 236 -10.87 -2.94 33.84
N ASP A 237 -10.61 -1.96 34.71
CA ASP A 237 -9.33 -1.26 34.79
C ASP A 237 -8.20 -2.24 35.17
N GLY A 238 -7.08 -2.22 34.42
CA GLY A 238 -5.79 -2.62 34.97
C GLY A 238 -4.85 -3.49 34.12
N GLY A 239 -5.22 -3.91 32.91
CA GLY A 239 -4.31 -4.69 32.05
C GLY A 239 -3.54 -3.81 31.05
N VAL A 240 -2.22 -4.00 30.94
CA VAL A 240 -1.42 -3.51 29.80
C VAL A 240 -1.95 -4.11 28.49
N ASP A 241 -2.43 -5.35 28.54
CA ASP A 241 -3.12 -6.01 27.44
C ASP A 241 -4.54 -6.43 27.87
N ARG A 242 -5.54 -5.97 27.11
CA ARG A 242 -6.96 -6.11 27.46
C ARG A 242 -7.89 -6.38 26.27
N HIS A 243 -7.33 -6.60 25.08
CA HIS A 243 -8.09 -6.79 23.84
C HIS A 243 -7.70 -8.11 23.14
N PRO A 244 -8.58 -8.69 22.31
CA PRO A 244 -8.35 -9.96 21.62
C PRO A 244 -7.07 -10.02 20.75
N LYS A 245 -6.57 -11.25 20.54
CA LYS A 245 -5.48 -11.57 19.63
C LYS A 245 -5.98 -12.57 18.59
N VAL A 246 -6.26 -12.08 17.39
CA VAL A 246 -6.78 -12.86 16.28
C VAL A 246 -5.60 -13.43 15.49
N GLY A 247 -5.56 -14.75 15.33
CA GLY A 247 -4.52 -15.43 14.56
C GLY A 247 -4.60 -15.17 13.06
N ARG A 248 -3.62 -15.67 12.31
CA ARG A 248 -3.57 -15.57 10.84
C ARG A 248 -4.78 -16.27 10.19
N ASP A 249 -5.26 -15.73 9.07
CA ASP A 249 -6.29 -16.31 8.20
C ASP A 249 -7.64 -16.60 8.90
N VAL A 250 -7.93 -15.90 10.00
CA VAL A 250 -9.19 -16.05 10.74
C VAL A 250 -10.30 -15.25 10.06
N LEU A 251 -11.48 -15.87 9.94
CA LEU A 251 -12.73 -15.20 9.61
C LEU A 251 -13.54 -14.97 10.89
N ILE A 252 -13.92 -13.73 11.15
CA ILE A 252 -14.83 -13.36 12.24
C ILE A 252 -16.17 -12.93 11.62
N GLY A 253 -17.22 -13.70 11.94
CA GLY A 253 -18.57 -13.48 11.45
C GLY A 253 -19.20 -12.17 11.94
N ALA A 254 -20.29 -11.76 11.30
CA ALA A 254 -20.94 -10.49 11.57
C ALA A 254 -21.47 -10.38 13.01
N ASN A 255 -21.26 -9.21 13.64
CA ASN A 255 -21.65 -8.88 15.01
C ASN A 255 -21.09 -9.81 16.11
N ALA A 256 -19.96 -10.48 15.85
CA ALA A 256 -19.26 -11.27 16.86
C ALA A 256 -18.55 -10.41 17.93
#